data_AF-A0AAV8Y0D9-F1
#
_entry.id   AF-A0AAV8Y0D9-F1
#
_cell.length_a   1.000
_cell.length_b   1.000
_cell.length_c   1.000
_cell.angle_alpha   90.00
_cell.angle_beta   90.00
_cell.angle_gamma   90.00
#
_symmetry.space_group_name_H-M   'P 1'
#
loop_
_entity.id
_entity.type
_entity.pdbx_description
1 polymer ?
#
loop_
_entity_poly.entity_id
_entity_poly.type
_entity_poly.pdbx_seq_one_letter_code
_entity_poly.pdbx_strand_id
1 'polypeptide(L)'
;MENIFVVGLLIISSLNDFVISHPVADSNDTLVSVAVLFRHGDRAPKTSFPNDPYFSTTYWPMGFKQLTNQGKQRHYELGKWFRNRYDSFLPKIYSPDDIYVRSSDVDRTLMSAAANLAGLYPL
;
A
#
# COMPACT_ATOMS: atom_id res chain seq x y z
N MET A 1 6.81 14.62 -26.28
CA MET A 1 5.58 13.88 -25.90
C MET A 1 5.94 12.43 -25.98
N GLU A 2 6.44 11.89 -24.88
CA GLU A 2 6.91 10.50 -24.82
C GLU A 2 5.88 9.69 -24.05
N ASN A 3 5.59 8.50 -24.58
CA ASN A 3 4.44 7.68 -24.24
C ASN A 3 4.45 7.32 -22.75
N ILE A 4 3.45 7.80 -22.02
CA ILE A 4 3.23 7.50 -20.60
C ILE A 4 2.59 6.11 -20.52
N PHE A 5 3.36 5.11 -20.10
CA PHE A 5 2.81 3.81 -19.69
C PHE A 5 2.62 3.81 -18.16
N VAL A 6 1.37 3.94 -17.72
CA VAL A 6 0.98 3.76 -16.31
C VAL A 6 0.73 2.27 -16.08
N VAL A 7 1.66 1.55 -15.44
CA VAL A 7 1.35 0.23 -14.88
C VAL A 7 0.61 0.44 -13.56
N GLY A 8 -0.70 0.62 -13.66
CA GLY A 8 -1.59 0.61 -12.50
C GLY A 8 -1.85 -0.84 -12.09
N LEU A 9 -1.25 -1.30 -10.99
CA LEU A 9 -1.66 -2.56 -10.37
C LEU A 9 -2.98 -2.33 -9.60
N LEU A 10 -4.09 -2.37 -10.33
CA LEU A 10 -5.44 -2.43 -9.78
C LEU A 10 -5.82 -3.90 -9.56
N ILE A 11 -5.58 -4.43 -8.36
CA ILE A 11 -6.22 -5.69 -7.96
C ILE A 11 -7.66 -5.36 -7.55
N ILE A 12 -8.56 -5.27 -8.54
CA ILE A 12 -10.01 -5.34 -8.31
C ILE A 12 -10.40 -6.79 -8.53
N SER A 13 -10.65 -7.53 -7.44
CA SER A 13 -11.34 -8.81 -7.54
C SER A 13 -12.85 -8.55 -7.73
N SER A 14 -13.30 -8.39 -8.97
CA SER A 14 -14.66 -8.72 -9.37
C SER A 14 -14.65 -9.12 -10.84
N LEU A 15 -15.03 -10.37 -11.08
CA LEU A 15 -15.08 -11.07 -12.35
C LEU A 15 -15.76 -10.22 -13.45
N ASN A 16 -14.97 -9.80 -14.43
CA ASN A 16 -15.32 -9.63 -15.83
C ASN A 16 -14.00 -9.44 -16.57
N ASP A 17 -13.71 -10.31 -17.54
CA ASP A 17 -12.44 -10.39 -18.27
C ASP A 17 -12.15 -9.12 -19.08
N PHE A 18 -11.58 -8.10 -18.43
CA PHE A 18 -10.83 -7.06 -19.12
C PHE A 18 -9.38 -7.54 -19.26
N VAL A 19 -9.11 -8.27 -20.35
CA VAL A 19 -7.74 -8.58 -20.73
C VAL A 19 -7.09 -7.29 -21.23
N ILE A 20 -6.40 -6.59 -20.34
CA ILE A 20 -5.38 -5.64 -20.77
C ILE A 20 -4.35 -6.48 -21.53
N SER A 21 -4.29 -6.33 -22.86
CA SER A 21 -3.13 -6.77 -23.62
C SER A 21 -1.94 -5.99 -23.07
N HIS A 22 -1.17 -6.61 -22.18
CA HIS A 22 0.07 -6.03 -21.73
C HIS A 22 0.99 -6.08 -22.94
N PRO A 23 1.39 -4.93 -23.52
CA PRO A 23 2.49 -4.95 -24.48
C PRO A 23 3.64 -5.65 -23.78
N VAL A 24 4.19 -6.69 -24.42
CA VAL A 24 5.36 -7.39 -23.91
C VAL A 24 6.45 -6.34 -23.84
N ALA A 25 6.95 -6.06 -22.63
CA ALA A 25 8.02 -5.10 -22.43
C ALA A 25 9.21 -5.46 -23.34
N ASP A 26 9.66 -4.49 -24.13
CA ASP A 26 10.90 -4.63 -24.90
C ASP A 26 12.08 -4.65 -23.92
N SER A 27 13.14 -5.37 -24.27
CA SER A 27 14.43 -5.31 -23.58
C SER A 27 15.00 -3.89 -23.42
N ASN A 28 14.59 -2.95 -24.27
CA ASN A 28 15.00 -1.54 -24.22
C ASN A 28 14.06 -0.64 -23.40
N ASP A 29 12.94 -1.16 -22.90
CA ASP A 29 12.01 -0.37 -22.09
C ASP A 29 12.63 -0.05 -20.73
N THR A 30 12.42 1.18 -20.27
CA THR A 30 12.90 1.63 -18.95
C THR A 30 11.74 2.08 -18.07
N LEU A 31 11.86 1.84 -16.77
CA LEU A 31 10.88 2.32 -15.79
C LEU A 31 11.02 3.84 -15.64
N VAL A 32 9.96 4.58 -15.95
CA VAL A 32 9.94 6.05 -15.88
C VAL A 32 9.16 6.58 -14.67
N SER A 33 8.16 5.85 -14.20
CA SER A 33 7.30 6.27 -13.09
C SER A 33 6.55 5.09 -12.49
N VAL A 34 6.18 5.19 -11.21
CA VAL A 34 5.37 4.21 -10.50
C VAL A 34 4.24 4.94 -9.77
N ALA A 35 3.01 4.51 -10.01
CA ALA A 35 1.83 4.97 -9.27
C ALA A 35 1.24 3.78 -8.49
N VAL A 36 1.14 3.92 -7.16
CA VAL A 36 0.60 2.88 -6.28
C VAL A 36 -0.60 3.42 -5.52
N LEU A 37 -1.70 2.66 -5.54
CA LEU A 37 -2.85 2.88 -4.69
C LEU A 37 -3.06 1.63 -3.83
N PHE A 38 -2.91 1.74 -2.52
CA PHE A 38 -3.18 0.65 -1.59
C PHE A 38 -4.18 1.06 -0.52
N ARG A 39 -4.90 0.06 -0.02
CA ARG A 39 -5.78 0.21 1.14
C ARG A 39 -4.94 0.23 2.43
N HIS A 40 -5.49 0.83 3.48
CA HIS A 40 -4.97 0.66 4.85
C HIS A 40 -4.80 -0.83 5.22
N GLY A 41 -3.91 -1.13 6.16
CA GLY A 41 -3.70 -2.49 6.66
C GLY A 41 -4.86 -2.99 7.53
N ASP A 42 -4.70 -4.18 8.10
CA ASP A 42 -5.70 -4.77 8.98
C ASP A 42 -6.07 -3.82 10.12
N ARG A 43 -7.37 -3.71 10.39
CA ARG A 43 -7.92 -2.82 11.42
C ARG A 43 -8.96 -3.54 12.26
N ALA A 44 -9.21 -2.99 13.44
CA ALA A 44 -10.37 -3.35 14.23
C ALA A 44 -11.69 -3.11 13.46
N PRO A 45 -12.76 -3.88 13.74
CA PRO A 45 -14.07 -3.70 13.15
C PRO A 45 -14.60 -2.30 13.47
N LYS A 46 -15.50 -1.82 12.60
CA LYS A 46 -16.20 -0.54 12.80
C LYS A 46 -17.50 -0.74 13.58
N THR A 47 -18.19 -1.82 13.25
CA THR A 47 -19.48 -2.27 13.75
C THR A 47 -19.47 -3.79 13.72
N SER A 48 -20.31 -4.42 14.52
CA SER A 48 -20.60 -5.84 14.41
C SER A 48 -22.09 -6.12 14.57
N PHE A 49 -22.47 -7.39 14.52
CA PHE A 49 -23.84 -7.85 14.75
C PHE A 49 -24.20 -7.75 16.25
N PRO A 50 -25.50 -7.63 16.62
CA PRO A 50 -25.92 -7.26 17.98
C PRO A 50 -25.39 -8.13 19.13
N ASN A 51 -25.09 -9.40 18.87
CA ASN A 51 -24.65 -10.36 19.89
C ASN A 51 -23.24 -10.90 19.61
N ASP A 52 -22.36 -10.10 18.99
CA ASP A 52 -20.97 -10.49 18.76
C ASP A 52 -20.19 -10.54 20.09
N PRO A 53 -19.77 -11.73 20.57
CA PRO A 53 -19.04 -11.85 21.82
C PRO A 53 -17.63 -11.21 21.76
N TYR A 54 -17.13 -10.91 20.55
CA TYR A 54 -15.80 -10.35 20.31
C TYR A 54 -15.79 -8.86 19.97
N PHE A 55 -16.96 -8.20 19.93
CA PHE A 55 -17.04 -6.76 19.65
C PHE A 55 -16.80 -5.93 20.93
N SER A 56 -15.61 -6.04 21.50
CA SER A 56 -15.20 -5.28 22.68
C SER A 56 -13.74 -4.82 22.61
N THR A 57 -13.38 -3.82 23.40
CA THR A 57 -12.00 -3.32 23.51
C THR A 57 -11.05 -4.31 24.18
N THR A 58 -11.57 -5.35 24.84
CA THR A 58 -10.75 -6.47 25.32
C THR A 58 -10.09 -7.21 24.16
N TYR A 59 -10.83 -7.45 23.07
CA TYR A 59 -10.31 -8.11 21.86
C TYR A 59 -9.69 -7.12 20.86
N TRP A 60 -10.09 -5.86 20.91
CA TRP A 60 -9.57 -4.78 20.08
C TRP A 60 -8.95 -3.67 20.95
N PRO A 61 -7.79 -3.91 21.58
CA PRO A 61 -7.20 -3.00 22.58
C PRO A 61 -6.76 -1.65 22.01
N MET A 62 -6.53 -1.58 20.70
CA MET A 62 -6.26 -0.34 19.96
C MET A 62 -7.50 0.53 19.75
N GLY A 63 -8.71 0.02 20.03
CA GLY A 63 -9.98 0.66 19.75
C GLY A 63 -10.55 0.34 18.36
N PHE A 64 -11.85 0.55 18.19
CA PHE A 64 -12.55 0.26 16.93
C PHE A 64 -12.06 1.14 15.77
N LYS A 65 -12.11 0.58 14.55
CA LYS A 65 -11.62 1.21 13.30
C LYS A 65 -10.10 1.46 13.25
N GLN A 66 -9.37 1.25 14.33
CA GLN A 66 -7.94 1.54 14.42
C GLN A 66 -7.09 0.43 13.78
N LEU A 67 -5.94 0.82 13.24
CA LEU A 67 -5.00 -0.10 12.60
C LEU A 67 -4.40 -1.05 13.65
N THR A 68 -4.37 -2.34 13.37
CA THR A 68 -3.76 -3.33 14.26
C THR A 68 -2.25 -3.36 14.08
N ASN A 69 -1.52 -3.95 15.04
CA ASN A 69 -0.08 -4.15 14.89
C ASN A 69 0.25 -5.09 13.72
N GLN A 70 -0.58 -6.10 13.46
CA GLN A 70 -0.46 -6.94 12.26
C GLN A 70 -0.67 -6.12 10.98
N GLY A 71 -1.61 -5.17 10.99
CA GLY A 71 -1.82 -4.25 9.87
C GLY A 71 -0.61 -3.36 9.59
N LYS A 72 0.06 -2.86 10.64
CA LYS A 72 1.33 -2.11 10.52
C LYS A 72 2.43 -2.99 9.94
N GLN A 73 2.61 -4.21 10.48
CA GLN A 73 3.63 -5.15 10.05
C GLN A 73 3.48 -5.51 8.56
N ARG A 74 2.25 -5.77 8.10
CA ARG A 74 1.96 -6.03 6.68
C ARG A 74 2.35 -4.85 5.78
N HIS A 75 2.09 -3.62 6.22
CA HIS A 75 2.50 -2.43 5.46
C HIS A 75 4.01 -2.23 5.45
N TYR A 76 4.68 -2.49 6.56
CA TYR A 76 6.14 -2.50 6.63
C TYR A 76 6.75 -3.54 5.68
N GLU A 77 6.20 -4.75 5.63
CA GLU A 77 6.62 -5.80 4.69
C GLU A 77 6.36 -5.41 3.24
N LEU A 78 5.20 -4.80 2.95
CA LEU A 78 4.91 -4.25 1.62
C LEU A 78 5.92 -3.16 1.22
N GLY A 79 6.32 -2.29 2.16
CA GLY A 79 7.35 -1.28 1.96
C GLY A 79 8.70 -1.90 1.60
N LYS A 80 9.13 -2.92 2.34
CA LYS A 80 10.36 -3.69 2.01
C LYS A 80 10.28 -4.35 0.64
N TRP A 81 9.11 -4.87 0.28
CA TRP A 81 8.91 -5.46 -1.03
C TRP A 81 9.05 -4.41 -2.15
N PHE A 82 8.48 -3.20 -1.98
CA PHE A 82 8.70 -2.09 -2.91
C PHE A 82 10.16 -1.68 -2.98
N ARG A 83 10.86 -1.58 -1.84
CA ARG A 83 12.30 -1.28 -1.79
C ARG A 83 13.13 -2.26 -2.62
N ASN A 84 12.84 -3.55 -2.50
CA ASN A 84 13.53 -4.60 -3.26
C ASN A 84 13.15 -4.57 -4.73
N ARG A 85 11.86 -4.38 -5.05
CA ARG A 85 11.36 -4.38 -6.43
C ARG A 85 11.91 -3.20 -7.24
N TYR A 86 12.03 -2.03 -6.62
CA TYR A 86 12.44 -0.80 -7.27
C TYR A 86 13.85 -0.37 -6.87
N ASP A 87 14.72 -1.31 -6.51
CA ASP A 87 16.03 -0.97 -5.95
C ASP A 87 16.91 -0.15 -6.92
N SER A 88 16.81 -0.48 -8.20
CA SER A 88 17.51 0.21 -9.28
C SER A 88 16.85 1.50 -9.74
N PHE A 89 15.63 1.80 -9.27
CA PHE A 89 14.85 2.97 -9.68
C PHE A 89 14.74 4.02 -8.57
N LEU A 90 14.52 3.60 -7.33
CA LEU A 90 14.44 4.49 -6.16
C LEU A 90 15.83 4.68 -5.54
N PRO A 91 16.30 5.90 -5.29
CA PRO A 91 17.54 6.11 -4.54
C PRO A 91 17.50 5.51 -3.13
N LYS A 92 18.68 5.21 -2.57
CA LYS A 92 18.81 4.68 -1.20
C LYS A 92 18.49 5.73 -0.13
N ILE A 93 18.82 6.99 -0.41
CA ILE A 93 18.54 8.12 0.46
C ILE A 93 17.21 8.72 0.02
N TYR A 94 16.32 8.98 0.97
CA TYR A 94 15.05 9.63 0.71
C TYR A 94 15.25 11.08 0.22
N SER A 95 14.50 11.47 -0.81
CA SER A 95 14.30 12.86 -1.23
C SER A 95 12.81 13.12 -1.49
N PRO A 96 12.26 14.27 -1.09
CA PRO A 96 10.90 14.66 -1.46
C PRO A 96 10.70 14.87 -2.97
N ASP A 97 11.79 15.01 -3.74
CA ASP A 97 11.73 15.14 -5.21
C ASP A 97 11.54 13.79 -5.92
N ASP A 98 11.87 12.67 -5.25
CA ASP A 98 11.79 11.32 -5.83
C ASP A 98 10.46 10.62 -5.53
N ILE A 99 9.82 10.95 -4.40
CA ILE A 99 8.61 10.28 -3.93
C ILE A 99 7.61 11.28 -3.32
N TYR A 100 6.34 11.14 -3.72
CA TYR A 100 5.23 11.83 -3.11
C TYR A 100 4.24 10.82 -2.51
N VAL A 101 3.92 10.97 -1.23
CA VAL A 101 2.97 10.09 -0.52
C VAL A 101 1.79 10.90 -0.01
N ARG A 102 0.58 10.46 -0.37
CA ARG A 102 -0.68 11.06 0.08
C ARG A 102 -1.59 9.99 0.66
N SER A 103 -2.27 10.34 1.75
CA SER A 103 -3.24 9.49 2.44
C SER A 103 -4.55 10.25 2.63
N SER A 104 -5.66 9.51 2.80
CA SER A 104 -6.85 10.09 3.43
C SER A 104 -6.56 10.46 4.89
N ASP A 105 -7.28 11.45 5.42
CA ASP A 105 -7.09 11.96 6.78
C ASP A 105 -7.84 11.11 7.81
N VAL A 106 -7.37 9.88 8.02
CA VAL A 106 -7.81 9.00 9.11
C VAL A 106 -6.62 8.19 9.62
N ASP A 107 -6.58 7.94 10.94
CA ASP A 107 -5.45 7.30 11.63
C ASP A 107 -4.91 6.07 10.90
N ARG A 108 -5.81 5.13 10.56
CA ARG A 108 -5.41 3.87 9.94
C ARG A 108 -4.70 4.01 8.59
N THR A 109 -5.03 5.04 7.79
CA THR A 109 -4.38 5.25 6.50
C THR A 109 -3.06 6.00 6.66
N LEU A 110 -3.02 7.00 7.55
CA LEU A 110 -1.78 7.70 7.90
C LEU A 110 -0.73 6.74 8.48
N MET A 111 -1.14 5.90 9.43
CA MET A 111 -0.27 4.89 10.05
C MET A 111 0.16 3.80 9.07
N SER A 112 -0.70 3.41 8.12
CA SER A 112 -0.33 2.45 7.07
C SER A 112 0.73 3.05 6.14
N ALA A 113 0.53 4.29 5.70
CA ALA A 113 1.50 5.00 4.86
C ALA A 113 2.85 5.16 5.57
N ALA A 114 2.85 5.54 6.86
CA ALA A 114 4.06 5.66 7.67
C ALA A 114 4.78 4.30 7.84
N ALA A 115 4.05 3.22 8.14
CA ALA A 115 4.64 1.88 8.26
C ALA A 115 5.22 1.39 6.93
N ASN A 116 4.55 1.67 5.81
CA ASN A 116 5.06 1.36 4.47
C ASN A 116 6.33 2.13 4.16
N LEU A 117 6.36 3.44 4.42
CA LEU A 117 7.55 4.27 4.25
C LEU A 117 8.72 3.80 5.11
N ALA A 118 8.47 3.34 6.33
CA ALA A 118 9.52 2.77 7.19
C ALA A 118 10.13 1.48 6.61
N GLY A 119 9.38 0.71 5.83
CA GLY A 119 9.89 -0.45 5.09
C GLY A 119 10.56 -0.07 3.76
N LEU A 120 10.11 1.02 3.15
CA LEU A 120 10.63 1.53 1.88
C LEU A 120 11.97 2.25 2.05
N TYR A 121 12.10 3.06 3.10
CA TYR A 121 13.30 3.79 3.48
C TYR A 121 13.68 3.44 4.92
N PRO A 122 14.38 2.32 5.14
CA PRO A 122 14.86 1.97 6.48
C PRO A 122 15.92 2.97 6.97
N LEU A 123 15.94 3.19 8.30
CA LEU A 123 16.94 4.03 8.99
C LEU A 123 18.33 3.38 9.00
#